data_AF-A0A2R5L4H5-F1
#
_entry.id   AF-A0A2R5L4H5-F1
#
_cell.length_a   1.000
_cell.length_b   1.000
_cell.length_c   1.000
_cell.angle_alpha   90.00
_cell.angle_beta   90.00
_cell.angle_gamma   90.00
#
_symmetry.space_group_name_H-M   'P 1'
#
loop_
_entity.id
_entity.type
_entity.pdbx_description
1 polymer ?
#
loop_
_entity_poly.entity_id
_entity_poly.type
_entity_poly.pdbx_seq_one_letter_code
_entity_poly.pdbx_strand_id
1 'polypeptide(L)'
;MKVQPLSRFWRFVERNYGSPTLKLALESLEDVLVRTLIVAEALLYSAQQGFTYRHARCSKCFQLLGFDVTFNMSFHPTVSEVNGQPSFYVSSRKEDEPTNRLKKQVLEDTVAILFSKESVADDVAEAI
;
A
#
# COMPACT_ATOMS: atom_id res chain seq x y z
N MET A 1 -16.99 -0.97 -15.96
CA MET A 1 -15.94 0.07 -15.88
C MET A 1 -14.59 -0.63 -16.06
N LYS A 2 -13.72 -0.18 -16.97
CA LYS A 2 -12.45 -0.87 -17.25
C LYS A 2 -11.39 -0.44 -16.22
N VAL A 3 -10.90 -1.36 -15.40
CA VAL A 3 -9.82 -1.08 -14.44
C VAL A 3 -8.57 -0.64 -15.20
N GLN A 4 -7.89 0.39 -14.71
CA GLN A 4 -6.67 0.93 -15.30
C GLN A 4 -5.54 0.87 -14.27
N PRO A 5 -4.29 0.64 -14.71
CA PRO A 5 -3.16 0.66 -13.80
C PRO A 5 -2.93 2.08 -13.27
N LEU A 6 -2.48 2.18 -12.02
CA LEU A 6 -2.20 3.45 -11.35
C LEU A 6 -1.16 4.30 -12.10
N SER A 7 -0.19 3.65 -12.76
CA SER A 7 0.80 4.33 -13.61
C SER A 7 0.18 5.16 -14.75
N ARG A 8 -1.01 4.78 -15.24
CA ARG A 8 -1.74 5.57 -16.24
C ARG A 8 -2.31 6.85 -15.62
N PHE A 9 -2.81 6.78 -14.39
CA PHE A 9 -3.28 7.95 -13.65
C PHE A 9 -2.15 8.93 -13.39
N TRP A 10 -1.00 8.46 -12.90
CA TRP A 10 0.15 9.35 -12.66
C TRP A 10 0.66 10.03 -13.93
N ARG A 11 0.73 9.29 -15.04
CA ARG A 11 1.07 9.87 -16.33
C ARG A 11 0.06 10.91 -16.79
N PHE A 12 -1.22 10.74 -16.45
CA PHE A 12 -2.24 11.75 -16.72
C PHE A 12 -2.04 13.00 -15.85
N VAL A 13 -1.77 12.85 -14.56
CA VAL A 13 -1.50 13.98 -13.64
C VAL A 13 -0.29 14.77 -14.13
N GLU A 14 0.82 14.11 -14.41
CA GLU A 14 2.04 14.78 -14.88
C GLU A 14 1.84 15.51 -16.19
N ARG A 15 1.18 14.88 -17.17
CA ARG A 15 0.97 15.50 -18.49
C ARG A 15 0.06 16.72 -18.47
N ASN A 16 -0.93 16.76 -17.57
CA ASN A 16 -1.94 17.81 -17.56
C ASN A 16 -1.70 18.88 -16.48
N TYR A 17 -1.00 18.53 -15.40
CA TYR A 17 -0.80 19.40 -14.23
C TYR A 17 0.68 19.57 -13.85
N GLY A 18 1.60 18.91 -14.56
CA GLY A 18 3.04 19.05 -14.39
C GLY A 18 3.65 18.14 -13.31
N SER A 19 4.96 17.93 -13.42
CA SER A 19 5.73 17.11 -12.47
C SER A 19 5.70 17.62 -11.01
N PRO A 20 5.67 18.93 -10.71
CA PRO A 20 5.53 19.40 -9.33
C PRO A 20 4.22 18.92 -8.67
N THR A 21 3.11 18.95 -9.40
CA THR A 21 1.81 18.46 -8.91
C THR A 21 1.83 16.95 -8.70
N LEU A 22 2.42 16.19 -9.63
CA LEU A 22 2.59 14.75 -9.45
C LEU A 22 3.41 14.44 -8.19
N LYS A 23 4.52 15.15 -7.98
CA LYS A 23 5.38 14.99 -6.82
C LYS A 23 4.61 15.23 -5.52
N LEU A 24 3.89 16.36 -5.41
CA LEU A 24 3.07 16.68 -4.25
C LEU A 24 1.96 15.64 -3.99
N ALA A 25 1.33 15.12 -5.05
CA ALA A 25 0.30 14.09 -4.93
C ALA A 25 0.86 12.77 -4.41
N LEU A 26 2.06 12.36 -4.87
CA LEU A 26 2.75 11.15 -4.40
C LEU A 26 3.24 11.31 -2.96
N GLU A 27 3.83 12.44 -2.60
CA GLU A 27 4.26 12.74 -1.22
C GLU A 27 3.07 12.76 -0.26
N SER A 28 1.94 13.38 -0.67
CA SER A 28 0.71 13.38 0.12
C SER A 28 0.12 11.98 0.27
N LEU A 29 0.24 11.12 -0.76
CA LEU A 29 -0.21 9.74 -0.70
C LEU A 29 0.61 8.95 0.30
N GLU A 30 1.94 9.06 0.23
CA GLU A 30 2.85 8.43 1.18
C GLU A 30 2.55 8.87 2.63
N ASP A 31 2.41 10.16 2.89
CA ASP A 31 2.12 10.71 4.22
C ASP A 31 0.80 10.14 4.79
N VAL A 32 -0.26 10.11 4.00
CA VAL A 32 -1.56 9.58 4.44
C VAL A 32 -1.49 8.07 4.70
N LEU A 33 -0.77 7.30 3.87
CA LEU A 33 -0.59 5.85 4.08
C LEU A 33 0.20 5.57 5.36
N VAL A 34 1.34 6.25 5.55
CA VAL A 34 2.20 6.07 6.73
C VAL A 34 1.47 6.46 8.00
N ARG A 35 0.80 7.62 8.04
CA ARG A 35 0.02 8.04 9.21
C ARG A 35 -1.08 7.05 9.56
N THR A 36 -1.77 6.51 8.55
CA THR A 36 -2.81 5.50 8.76
C THR A 36 -2.23 4.26 9.43
N LEU A 37 -1.07 3.78 8.97
CA LEU A 37 -0.39 2.63 9.56
C LEU A 37 0.12 2.91 10.99
N ILE A 38 0.64 4.10 11.26
CA ILE A 38 1.07 4.51 12.61
C ILE A 38 -0.11 4.51 13.59
N VAL A 39 -1.26 5.06 13.18
CA VAL A 39 -2.47 5.06 14.00
C VAL A 39 -2.94 3.62 14.24
N ALA A 40 -2.93 2.77 13.21
CA ALA A 40 -3.28 1.36 13.36
C ALA A 40 -2.34 0.64 14.36
N GLU A 41 -1.03 0.85 14.26
CA GLU A 41 -0.05 0.27 15.19
C GLU A 41 -0.29 0.73 16.64
N ALA A 42 -0.54 2.02 16.86
CA ALA A 42 -0.84 2.55 18.19
C ALA A 42 -2.11 1.92 18.79
N LEU A 43 -3.16 1.76 17.98
CA LEU A 43 -4.41 1.12 18.40
C LEU A 43 -4.22 -0.37 18.71
N LEU A 44 -3.52 -1.11 17.84
CA LEU A 44 -3.21 -2.52 18.04
C LEU A 44 -2.39 -2.73 19.32
N TYR A 45 -1.38 -1.90 19.56
CA TYR A 45 -0.57 -1.95 20.77
C TYR A 45 -1.41 -1.68 22.04
N SER A 46 -2.29 -0.67 22.01
CA SER A 46 -3.13 -0.32 23.16
C SER A 46 -4.17 -1.42 23.48
N ALA A 47 -4.75 -2.06 22.46
CA ALA A 47 -5.71 -3.14 22.61
C ALA A 47 -5.09 -4.39 23.24
N GLN A 48 -3.80 -4.66 22.98
CA GLN A 48 -3.07 -5.79 23.57
C GLN A 48 -2.84 -5.64 25.08
N GLN A 49 -2.87 -4.43 25.65
CA GLN A 49 -2.69 -4.25 27.09
C GLN A 49 -3.95 -4.59 27.92
N GLY A 50 -5.14 -4.62 27.30
CA GLY A 50 -6.42 -4.88 27.98
C GLY A 50 -6.78 -6.37 28.16
N PHE A 51 -6.18 -7.26 27.36
CA PHE A 51 -6.43 -8.70 27.44
C PHE A 51 -5.19 -9.40 28.02
N THR A 52 -5.38 -10.20 29.07
CA THR A 52 -4.35 -11.01 29.77
C THR A 52 -3.76 -12.16 28.93
N TYR A 53 -3.75 -12.03 27.61
CA TYR A 53 -2.99 -12.88 26.69
C TYR A 53 -1.91 -12.02 26.03
N ARG A 54 -0.67 -12.19 26.52
CA ARG A 54 0.55 -11.73 25.87
C ARG A 54 0.65 -12.38 24.49
N HIS A 55 -0.02 -11.81 23.49
CA HIS A 55 0.35 -12.04 22.10
C HIS A 55 1.67 -11.32 21.88
N ALA A 56 2.78 -12.05 22.02
CA ALA A 56 4.08 -11.58 21.59
C ALA A 56 3.91 -10.99 20.18
N ARG A 57 4.28 -9.71 20.01
CA ARG A 57 4.37 -9.08 18.69
C ARG A 57 5.03 -10.07 17.75
N CYS A 58 4.30 -10.49 16.71
CA CYS A 58 4.79 -11.51 15.81
C CYS A 58 5.90 -10.90 14.95
N SER A 59 7.15 -11.16 15.32
CA SER A 59 8.34 -10.58 14.67
C SER A 59 8.54 -11.03 13.23
N LYS A 60 7.78 -12.02 12.76
CA LYS A 60 7.82 -12.56 11.40
C LYS A 60 6.47 -12.47 10.68
N CYS A 61 5.50 -11.75 11.25
CA CYS A 61 4.22 -11.56 10.60
C CYS A 61 4.31 -10.39 9.63
N PHE A 62 3.67 -10.56 8.49
CA PHE A 62 3.46 -9.52 7.50
C PHE A 62 2.00 -9.53 7.11
N GLN A 63 1.52 -8.41 6.57
CA GLN A 63 0.18 -8.34 6.03
C GLN A 63 0.19 -7.49 4.76
N LEU A 64 -0.39 -8.03 3.70
CA LEU A 64 -0.62 -7.29 2.47
C LEU A 64 -2.00 -6.63 2.57
N LEU A 65 -2.02 -5.29 2.57
CA LEU A 65 -3.22 -4.48 2.74
C LEU A 65 -3.65 -3.88 1.40
N GLY A 66 -4.96 -3.81 1.17
CA GLY A 66 -5.55 -3.03 0.07
C GLY A 66 -6.03 -1.68 0.60
N PHE A 67 -5.53 -0.59 0.05
CA PHE A 67 -6.00 0.76 0.39
C PHE A 67 -6.90 1.29 -0.72
N ASP A 68 -8.12 1.66 -0.35
CA ASP A 68 -9.01 2.39 -1.23
C ASP A 68 -8.81 3.89 -0.97
N VAL A 69 -8.35 4.60 -1.99
CA VAL A 69 -7.96 6.01 -1.90
C VAL A 69 -8.73 6.83 -2.93
N THR A 70 -9.32 7.92 -2.47
CA THR A 70 -9.97 8.92 -3.33
C THR A 70 -9.13 10.18 -3.37
N PHE A 71 -8.93 10.74 -4.57
CA PHE A 71 -8.25 12.01 -4.77
C PHE A 71 -9.27 13.13 -4.99
N ASN A 72 -9.08 14.26 -4.31
CA ASN A 72 -9.88 15.45 -4.55
C ASN A 72 -9.37 16.24 -5.79
N MET A 73 -9.98 17.40 -6.08
CA MET A 73 -9.60 18.25 -7.22
C MET A 73 -8.15 18.77 -7.18
N SER A 74 -7.54 18.81 -5.99
CA SER A 74 -6.14 19.21 -5.78
C SER A 74 -5.18 18.03 -5.74
N PHE A 75 -5.64 16.82 -6.11
CA PHE A 75 -4.89 15.57 -5.97
C PHE A 75 -4.43 15.26 -4.54
N HIS A 76 -5.13 15.78 -3.55
CA HIS A 76 -4.92 15.37 -2.17
C HIS A 76 -5.67 14.05 -1.91
N PRO A 77 -5.00 13.01 -1.39
CA PRO A 77 -5.59 11.71 -1.15
C PRO A 77 -6.36 11.66 0.17
N THR A 78 -7.45 10.90 0.20
CA THR A 78 -8.15 10.50 1.41
C THR A 78 -8.40 9.00 1.37
N VAL A 79 -8.06 8.31 2.46
CA VAL A 79 -8.31 6.88 2.62
C VAL A 79 -9.78 6.67 2.97
N SER A 80 -10.48 5.90 2.13
CA SER A 80 -11.88 5.55 2.35
C SER A 80 -12.03 4.20 3.05
N GLU A 81 -11.16 3.23 2.74
CA GLU A 81 -11.16 1.91 3.34
C GLU A 81 -9.74 1.33 3.36
N VAL A 82 -9.45 0.52 4.39
CA VAL A 82 -8.29 -0.37 4.42
C VAL A 82 -8.78 -1.80 4.53
N ASN A 83 -8.56 -2.59 3.49
CA ASN A 83 -8.95 -3.99 3.42
C ASN A 83 -7.77 -4.90 3.83
N GLY A 84 -7.98 -5.68 4.89
CA GLY A 84 -7.00 -6.64 5.39
C GLY A 84 -6.81 -7.89 4.52
N GLN A 85 -7.68 -8.10 3.52
CA GLN A 85 -7.72 -9.25 2.62
C GLN A 85 -8.05 -8.81 1.17
N PRO A 86 -7.12 -8.10 0.50
CA PRO A 86 -7.34 -7.67 -0.88
C PRO A 86 -7.54 -8.87 -1.83
N SER A 87 -8.42 -8.72 -2.81
CA SER A 87 -8.79 -9.82 -3.72
C SER A 87 -7.73 -10.12 -4.77
N PHE A 88 -7.14 -11.30 -4.68
CA PHE A 88 -6.25 -11.87 -5.71
C PHE A 88 -6.97 -12.81 -6.68
N TYR A 89 -8.30 -12.74 -6.76
CA TYR A 89 -9.06 -13.52 -7.74
C TYR A 89 -8.59 -13.22 -9.17
N VAL A 90 -8.32 -14.28 -9.93
CA VAL A 90 -7.90 -14.24 -11.33
C VAL A 90 -9.12 -14.48 -12.21
N SER A 91 -9.52 -13.46 -12.98
CA SER A 91 -10.64 -13.59 -13.91
C SER A 91 -10.23 -14.37 -15.15
N SER A 92 -11.12 -15.21 -15.67
CA SER A 92 -10.92 -15.93 -16.94
C SER A 92 -11.18 -15.04 -18.17
N ARG A 93 -11.67 -13.81 -17.98
CA ARG A 93 -11.95 -12.88 -19.08
C ARG A 93 -10.65 -12.29 -19.63
N LYS A 94 -10.51 -12.27 -20.96
CA LYS A 94 -9.31 -11.73 -21.63
C LYS A 94 -9.10 -10.24 -21.35
N GLU A 95 -10.15 -9.46 -21.12
CA GLU A 95 -10.05 -8.04 -20.80
C GLU A 95 -9.39 -7.75 -19.44
N ASP A 96 -9.41 -8.72 -18.52
CA ASP A 96 -8.87 -8.60 -17.16
C ASP A 96 -7.42 -9.08 -17.08
N GLU A 97 -6.85 -9.56 -18.18
CA GLU A 97 -5.49 -10.08 -18.25
C GLU A 97 -4.43 -9.09 -17.73
N PRO A 98 -4.49 -7.78 -18.04
CA PRO A 98 -3.56 -6.80 -17.45
C PRO A 98 -3.69 -6.69 -15.93
N THR A 99 -4.91 -6.77 -15.40
CA THR A 99 -5.16 -6.73 -13.96
C THR A 99 -4.67 -8.01 -13.28
N ASN A 100 -4.88 -9.16 -13.91
CA ASN A 100 -4.37 -10.45 -13.43
C ASN A 100 -2.83 -10.46 -13.37
N ARG A 101 -2.16 -9.88 -14.38
CA ARG A 101 -0.71 -9.70 -14.37
C ARG A 101 -0.24 -8.82 -13.21
N LEU A 102 -0.89 -7.68 -13.01
CA LEU A 102 -0.55 -6.77 -11.90
C LEU A 102 -0.69 -7.47 -10.54
N LYS A 103 -1.80 -8.20 -10.33
CA LYS A 103 -2.02 -9.01 -9.12
C LYS A 103 -0.90 -10.02 -8.90
N LYS A 104 -0.47 -10.72 -9.95
CA LYS A 104 0.64 -11.68 -9.89
C LYS A 104 1.96 -11.00 -9.53
N GLN A 105 2.27 -9.87 -10.16
CA GLN A 105 3.48 -9.09 -9.89
C GLN A 105 3.55 -8.63 -8.43
N VAL A 106 2.44 -8.09 -7.90
CA VAL A 106 2.37 -7.68 -6.49
C VAL A 106 2.69 -8.85 -5.55
N LEU A 107 2.18 -10.06 -5.83
CA LEU A 107 2.49 -11.25 -5.02
C LEU A 107 3.94 -11.69 -5.16
N GLU A 108 4.49 -11.69 -6.38
CA GLU A 108 5.89 -12.04 -6.64
C GLU A 108 6.84 -11.06 -5.94
N ASP A 109 6.60 -9.76 -6.05
CA ASP A 109 7.38 -8.72 -5.39
C ASP A 109 7.26 -8.81 -3.86
N THR A 110 6.07 -9.08 -3.33
CA THR A 110 5.86 -9.27 -1.89
C THR A 110 6.70 -10.43 -1.35
N VAL A 111 6.68 -11.59 -2.03
CA VAL A 111 7.49 -12.75 -1.65
C VAL A 111 8.98 -12.42 -1.76
N ALA A 112 9.40 -11.73 -2.83
CA ALA A 112 10.79 -11.32 -3.01
C ALA A 112 11.28 -10.41 -1.87
N ILE A 113 10.48 -9.43 -1.44
CA ILE A 113 10.81 -8.53 -0.33
C ILE A 113 10.91 -9.30 0.99
N LEU A 114 9.93 -10.18 1.29
CA LEU A 114 9.89 -10.93 2.55
C LEU A 114 11.04 -11.91 2.72
N PHE A 115 11.53 -12.48 1.62
CA PHE A 115 12.64 -13.44 1.62
C PHE A 115 13.94 -12.85 1.05
N SER A 116 14.03 -11.51 0.96
CA SER A 116 15.26 -10.84 0.61
C SER A 116 16.36 -11.20 1.61
N LYS A 117 17.58 -11.38 1.10
CA LYS A 117 18.76 -11.60 1.95
C LYS A 117 19.25 -10.31 2.61
N GLU A 118 18.94 -9.17 1.99
CA GLU A 118 19.25 -7.83 2.49
C GLU A 118 18.04 -7.33 3.28
N SER A 119 18.27 -6.96 4.53
CA SER A 119 17.25 -6.40 5.42
C SER A 119 17.12 -4.91 5.13
N VAL A 120 16.01 -4.52 4.50
CA VAL A 120 15.68 -3.10 4.28
C VAL A 120 15.59 -2.34 5.62
N ALA A 121 15.24 -3.02 6.72
CA ALA A 121 15.21 -2.42 8.04
C ALA A 121 16.61 -2.05 8.56
N ASP A 122 17.64 -2.82 8.18
CA ASP A 122 19.02 -2.55 8.58
C ASP A 122 19.54 -1.32 7.81
N ASP A 123 19.25 -1.25 6.51
CA ASP A 123 19.60 -0.11 5.66
C ASP A 123 18.91 1.19 6.13
N VAL A 124 17.62 1.10 6.49
CA VAL A 124 16.87 2.23 7.04
C VAL A 124 17.45 2.64 8.38
N ALA A 125 17.79 1.70 9.26
CA ALA A 125 18.39 2.01 10.57
C ALA A 125 19.79 2.64 10.45
N GLU A 126 20.56 2.30 9.42
CA GLU A 126 21.87 2.92 9.15
C GLU A 126 21.75 4.35 8.59
N ALA A 127 20.64 4.67 7.94
CA ALA A 127 20.41 5.98 7.32
C ALA A 127 19.86 7.06 8.28
N ILE A 128 19.55 6.72 9.54
CA ILE A 128 19.04 7.64 10.60
C ILE A 128 20.09 7.87 11.67
#